data_AF-A0A3S0XKI3-F1
#
_entry.id   AF-A0A3S0XKI3-F1
#
_cell.length_a   1.000
_cell.length_b   1.000
_cell.length_c   1.000
_cell.angle_alpha   90.00
_cell.angle_beta   90.00
_cell.angle_gamma   90.00
#
_symmetry.space_group_name_H-M   'P 1'
#
loop_
_entity.id
_entity.type
_entity.pdbx_description
1 polymer ?
#
loop_
_entity_poly.entity_id
_entity_poly.type
_entity_poly.pdbx_seq_one_letter_code
_entity_poly.pdbx_strand_id
1 'polypeptide(L)'
;MNLLIDHYNAAIDRGEINDDPMQRVVLNQLQQLVTDLEQTKSSWFSWGKKSVKGAYIYGPVGVGKTYLVDLFYDSLVEKKKARFHFHHFMQQIDAQLRRLQGQKDPLRLIAKEIAKTTRLLCFDEFLVDDVAYAMILAELLQALVREGVILVISSNTKPDDLYAKGVQRQRFLPAIALINKECVVMHLNEQRDYRLGREPLLNAYLYPLNQATQQKMEEQFALLVPQAEVNQLISIQSRAVPALKCGPKSIWFAFEVLCNFPRSQLDYLELADRFEHIFISGVPSLTVNHTAQAIMFINFIDVMYDRGIKVIISAAVPMDELYLSGEMFESFKRTLSRLNEMQSVDYLNRHPRRVVHNILE
;
A
#
# COMPACT_ATOMS: atom_id res chain seq x y z
N MET A 1 0.65 11.75 29.89
CA MET A 1 1.87 12.19 29.19
C MET A 1 1.54 12.18 27.71
N ASN A 2 1.75 13.29 26.98
CA ASN A 2 1.35 13.39 25.57
C ASN A 2 2.46 12.84 24.66
N LEU A 3 2.70 11.53 24.77
CA LEU A 3 3.79 10.82 24.07
C LEU A 3 3.83 11.13 22.57
N LEU A 4 2.66 11.26 21.93
CA LEU A 4 2.57 11.58 20.50
C LEU A 4 3.06 12.98 20.16
N ILE A 5 2.69 13.98 20.97
CA ILE A 5 3.14 15.36 20.76
C ILE A 5 4.61 15.50 21.09
N ASP A 6 5.10 14.77 22.10
CA ASP A 6 6.51 14.78 22.47
C ASP A 6 7.38 14.21 21.34
N HIS A 7 6.97 13.07 20.74
CA HIS A 7 7.65 12.52 19.56
C HIS A 7 7.60 13.46 18.35
N TYR A 8 6.46 14.12 18.12
CA TYR A 8 6.29 15.09 17.05
C TYR A 8 7.20 16.30 17.23
N ASN A 9 7.23 16.90 18.42
CA ASN A 9 8.12 18.01 18.75
C ASN A 9 9.59 17.62 18.58
N ALA A 10 9.97 16.43 19.03
CA ALA A 10 11.35 15.96 18.86
C ALA A 10 11.74 15.80 17.38
N ALA A 11 10.80 15.42 16.51
CA ALA A 11 11.04 15.36 15.06
C ALA A 11 11.17 16.76 14.43
N ILE A 12 10.42 17.75 14.93
CA ILE A 12 10.60 19.17 14.55
C ILE A 12 11.99 19.67 14.98
N ASP A 13 12.39 19.41 16.23
CA ASP A 13 13.68 19.85 16.78
C ASP A 13 14.87 19.25 16.01
N ARG A 14 14.72 18.03 15.47
CA ARG A 14 15.71 17.38 14.60
C ARG A 14 15.66 17.86 13.14
N GLY A 15 14.70 18.70 12.77
CA GLY A 15 14.50 19.16 11.39
C GLY A 15 14.01 18.07 10.43
N GLU A 16 13.41 17.00 10.95
CA GLU A 16 12.86 15.90 10.14
C GLU A 16 11.51 16.27 9.50
N ILE A 17 10.76 17.15 10.18
CA ILE A 17 9.44 17.62 9.76
C ILE A 17 9.28 19.11 10.06
N ASN A 18 8.35 19.75 9.36
CA ASN A 18 7.90 21.12 9.68
C ASN A 18 6.67 21.05 10.58
N ASP A 19 6.53 22.02 11.49
CA ASP A 19 5.39 22.10 12.38
C ASP A 19 4.09 22.45 11.63
N ASP A 20 3.07 21.61 11.79
CA ASP A 20 1.73 21.79 11.23
C ASP A 20 0.66 21.87 12.34
N PRO A 21 -0.04 23.01 12.48
CA PRO A 21 -1.17 23.15 13.38
C PRO A 21 -2.28 22.09 13.16
N MET A 22 -2.55 21.68 11.92
CA MET A 22 -3.57 20.70 11.59
C MET A 22 -3.13 19.28 11.99
N GLN A 23 -1.86 18.93 11.78
CA GLN A 23 -1.33 17.65 12.27
C GLN A 23 -1.37 17.60 13.80
N ARG A 24 -1.09 18.72 14.50
CA ARG A 24 -1.24 18.79 15.97
C ARG A 24 -2.68 18.54 16.42
N VAL A 25 -3.68 19.04 15.70
CA VAL A 25 -5.10 18.74 16.01
C VAL A 25 -5.38 17.25 15.86
N VAL A 26 -4.90 16.61 14.79
CA VAL A 26 -5.03 15.16 14.59
C VAL A 26 -4.29 14.37 15.67
N LEU A 27 -3.07 14.78 16.04
CA LEU A 27 -2.30 14.11 17.09
C LEU A 27 -2.99 14.18 18.45
N ASN A 28 -3.64 15.29 18.80
CA ASN A 28 -4.43 15.38 20.03
C ASN A 28 -5.60 14.38 20.04
N GLN A 29 -6.29 14.22 18.91
CA GLN A 29 -7.37 13.22 18.76
C GLN A 29 -6.83 11.79 18.86
N LEU A 30 -5.70 11.49 18.21
CA LEU A 30 -5.04 10.19 18.29
C LEU A 30 -4.54 9.89 19.72
N GLN A 31 -4.07 10.91 20.45
CA GLN A 31 -3.65 10.78 21.84
C GLN A 31 -4.83 10.51 22.78
N GLN A 32 -6.01 11.08 22.49
CA GLN A 32 -7.24 10.71 23.19
C GLN A 32 -7.59 9.24 22.94
N LEU A 33 -7.47 8.76 21.69
CA LEU A 33 -7.68 7.35 21.37
C LEU A 33 -6.71 6.41 22.11
N VAL A 34 -5.42 6.77 22.19
CA VAL A 34 -4.44 6.03 23.01
C VAL A 34 -4.92 5.92 24.46
N THR A 35 -5.35 7.05 25.03
CA THR A 35 -5.83 7.12 26.42
C THR A 35 -7.07 6.25 26.65
N ASP A 36 -8.04 6.31 25.74
CA ASP A 36 -9.27 5.52 25.81
C ASP A 36 -8.99 4.01 25.69
N LEU A 37 -8.02 3.61 24.87
CA LEU A 37 -7.56 2.22 24.71
C LEU A 37 -6.90 1.64 25.97
N GLU A 38 -6.19 2.48 26.73
CA GLU A 38 -5.54 2.11 27.99
C GLU A 38 -6.53 2.00 29.15
N GLN A 39 -7.42 2.99 29.31
CA GLN A 39 -8.41 3.00 30.41
C GLN A 39 -9.39 1.83 30.36
N THR A 40 -9.69 1.34 29.16
CA THR A 40 -10.55 0.17 28.96
C THR A 40 -9.92 -1.15 29.42
N LYS A 41 -8.61 -1.20 29.69
CA LYS A 41 -7.92 -2.36 30.27
C LYS A 41 -8.03 -2.43 31.80
N SER A 42 -8.24 -1.30 32.48
CA SER A 42 -8.16 -1.18 33.94
C SER A 42 -9.51 -1.24 34.66
N SER A 43 -10.64 -1.44 33.95
CA SER A 43 -11.97 -1.47 34.58
C SER A 43 -12.43 -2.88 34.91
N TRP A 44 -12.31 -3.26 36.19
CA TRP A 44 -12.78 -4.54 36.75
C TRP A 44 -14.26 -4.48 37.19
N PHE A 45 -14.90 -3.31 37.09
CA PHE A 45 -16.30 -3.06 37.42
C PHE A 45 -17.04 -2.64 36.15
N SER A 46 -17.53 -3.61 35.38
CA SER A 46 -18.11 -3.37 34.05
C SER A 46 -19.62 -3.05 34.11
N TRP A 47 -19.98 -1.88 34.63
CA TRP A 47 -21.29 -1.30 34.35
C TRP A 47 -21.10 -0.07 33.46
N GLY A 48 -21.34 -0.25 32.16
CA GLY A 48 -21.23 0.81 31.14
C GLY A 48 -19.85 0.93 30.48
N LYS A 49 -19.41 -0.08 29.71
CA LYS A 49 -18.25 0.07 28.82
C LYS A 49 -18.56 1.15 27.77
N LYS A 50 -17.96 2.32 27.90
CA LYS A 50 -18.00 3.37 26.89
C LYS A 50 -17.36 2.82 25.60
N SER A 51 -18.08 2.89 24.49
CA SER A 51 -17.54 2.46 23.18
C SER A 51 -16.38 3.39 22.80
N VAL A 52 -15.20 2.82 22.53
CA VAL A 52 -14.03 3.56 22.08
C VAL A 52 -14.18 3.77 20.57
N LYS A 53 -14.28 5.03 20.14
CA LYS A 53 -14.32 5.36 18.72
C LYS A 53 -12.94 5.25 18.09
N GLY A 54 -12.90 4.74 16.87
CA GLY A 54 -11.73 4.74 16.00
C GLY A 54 -11.40 6.12 15.42
N ALA A 55 -10.51 6.14 14.43
CA ALA A 55 -10.08 7.36 13.74
C ALA A 55 -10.18 7.19 12.22
N TYR A 56 -10.62 8.23 11.52
CA TYR A 56 -10.58 8.30 10.06
C TYR A 56 -9.88 9.60 9.65
N ILE A 57 -8.66 9.51 9.13
CA ILE A 57 -7.85 10.64 8.72
C ILE A 57 -7.90 10.72 7.20
N TYR A 58 -8.36 11.83 6.66
CA TYR A 58 -8.38 12.05 5.22
C TYR A 58 -7.78 13.39 4.79
N GLY A 59 -7.30 13.42 3.55
CA GLY A 59 -6.69 14.60 2.96
C GLY A 59 -5.84 14.22 1.75
N PRO A 60 -5.38 15.19 0.95
CA PRO A 60 -4.59 14.94 -0.26
C PRO A 60 -3.29 14.16 -0.02
N VAL A 61 -2.66 13.69 -1.10
CA VAL A 61 -1.37 12.99 -1.02
C VAL A 61 -0.29 13.95 -0.50
N GLY A 62 0.59 13.47 0.39
CA GLY A 62 1.73 14.28 0.88
C GLY A 62 1.46 15.16 2.11
N VAL A 63 0.24 15.17 2.66
CA VAL A 63 -0.09 15.95 3.88
C VAL A 63 0.33 15.27 5.21
N GLY A 64 1.05 14.14 5.14
CA GLY A 64 1.60 13.46 6.30
C GLY A 64 0.68 12.45 7.01
N LYS A 65 -0.44 12.01 6.39
CA LYS A 65 -1.37 11.02 6.97
C LYS A 65 -0.67 9.77 7.51
N THR A 66 0.15 9.14 6.68
CA THR A 66 0.88 7.91 7.01
C THR A 66 1.81 8.12 8.19
N TYR A 67 2.53 9.25 8.23
CA TYR A 67 3.41 9.62 9.34
C TYR A 67 2.65 9.77 10.67
N LEU A 68 1.47 10.40 10.67
CA LEU A 68 0.67 10.49 11.89
C LEU A 68 0.17 9.13 12.38
N VAL A 69 -0.19 8.24 11.44
CA VAL A 69 -0.57 6.86 11.76
C VAL A 69 0.64 6.05 12.25
N ASP A 70 1.84 6.27 11.72
CA ASP A 70 3.10 5.67 12.20
C ASP A 70 3.35 6.06 13.66
N LEU A 71 3.37 7.36 13.96
CA LEU A 71 3.55 7.87 15.32
C LEU A 71 2.52 7.26 16.28
N PHE A 72 1.25 7.26 15.90
CA PHE A 72 0.18 6.63 16.67
C PHE A 72 0.44 5.14 16.87
N TYR A 73 0.68 4.38 15.81
CA TYR A 73 0.86 2.94 15.88
C TYR A 73 2.03 2.54 16.76
N ASP A 74 3.17 3.24 16.64
CA ASP A 74 4.39 2.94 17.38
C ASP A 74 4.29 3.34 18.86
N SER A 75 3.52 4.38 19.17
CA SER A 75 3.28 4.83 20.55
C SER A 75 2.39 3.89 21.38
N LEU A 76 1.63 2.99 20.74
CA LEU A 76 0.66 2.14 21.43
C LEU A 76 1.32 1.00 22.21
N VAL A 77 1.02 0.95 23.51
CA VAL A 77 1.30 -0.20 24.40
C VAL A 77 0.40 -1.42 24.08
N GLU A 78 -0.71 -1.22 23.35
CA GLU A 78 -1.58 -2.30 22.90
C GLU A 78 -0.82 -3.31 22.04
N LYS A 79 -0.79 -4.57 22.48
CA LYS A 79 -0.14 -5.67 21.73
C LYS A 79 -1.07 -6.27 20.70
N LYS A 80 -2.39 -6.23 20.94
CA LYS A 80 -3.41 -6.69 20.00
C LYS A 80 -3.72 -5.62 18.95
N LYS A 81 -2.72 -5.26 18.15
CA LYS A 81 -2.84 -4.29 17.07
C LYS A 81 -2.29 -4.88 15.78
N ALA A 82 -2.94 -4.57 14.66
CA ALA A 82 -2.48 -4.95 13.35
C ALA A 82 -2.63 -3.76 12.39
N ARG A 83 -1.75 -3.69 11.40
CA ARG A 83 -1.76 -2.64 10.39
C ARG A 83 -1.55 -3.21 9.00
N PHE A 84 -2.36 -2.76 8.06
CA PHE A 84 -2.31 -3.20 6.68
C PHE A 84 -2.52 -2.05 5.71
N HIS A 85 -1.86 -2.11 4.56
CA HIS A 85 -2.36 -1.42 3.37
C HIS A 85 -3.67 -2.09 2.93
N PHE A 86 -4.65 -1.27 2.54
CA PHE A 86 -6.01 -1.75 2.28
C PHE A 86 -6.08 -2.90 1.26
N HIS A 87 -5.42 -2.78 0.10
CA HIS A 87 -5.48 -3.79 -0.94
C HIS A 87 -4.85 -5.13 -0.52
N HIS A 88 -3.74 -5.09 0.23
CA HIS A 88 -3.10 -6.31 0.74
C HIS A 88 -4.00 -7.02 1.75
N PHE A 89 -4.69 -6.27 2.61
CA PHE A 89 -5.70 -6.84 3.49
C PHE A 89 -6.81 -7.53 2.70
N MET A 90 -7.37 -6.88 1.68
CA MET A 90 -8.45 -7.45 0.86
C MET A 90 -8.01 -8.74 0.13
N GLN A 91 -6.77 -8.82 -0.34
CA GLN A 91 -6.24 -10.03 -0.96
C GLN A 91 -6.17 -11.21 0.01
N GLN A 92 -5.77 -10.96 1.26
CA GLN A 92 -5.76 -11.99 2.28
C GLN A 92 -7.19 -12.42 2.66
N ILE A 93 -8.14 -11.47 2.72
CA ILE A 93 -9.57 -11.79 2.92
C ILE A 93 -10.09 -12.68 1.79
N ASP A 94 -9.80 -12.34 0.54
CA ASP A 94 -10.20 -13.17 -0.61
C ASP A 94 -9.63 -14.59 -0.53
N ALA A 95 -8.37 -14.73 -0.09
CA ALA A 95 -7.75 -16.04 0.11
C ALA A 95 -8.47 -16.85 1.20
N GLN A 96 -8.88 -16.22 2.30
CA GLN A 96 -9.65 -16.88 3.35
C GLN A 96 -11.07 -17.23 2.88
N LEU A 97 -11.74 -16.36 2.14
CA LEU A 97 -13.05 -16.63 1.56
C LEU A 97 -13.04 -17.86 0.65
N ARG A 98 -12.00 -18.04 -0.17
CA ARG A 98 -11.82 -19.24 -0.99
C ARG A 98 -11.65 -20.50 -0.15
N ARG A 99 -10.90 -20.43 0.96
CA ARG A 99 -10.72 -21.57 1.88
C ARG A 99 -12.00 -21.94 2.62
N LEU A 100 -12.84 -20.95 2.92
CA LEU A 100 -14.12 -21.11 3.60
C LEU A 100 -15.28 -21.29 2.62
N GLN A 101 -15.03 -21.64 1.36
CA GLN A 101 -16.07 -21.83 0.38
C GLN A 101 -17.07 -22.91 0.84
N GLY A 102 -18.36 -22.61 0.77
CA GLY A 102 -19.43 -23.48 1.25
C GLY A 102 -19.74 -23.37 2.75
N GLN A 103 -18.94 -22.63 3.53
CA GLN A 103 -19.28 -22.28 4.90
C GLN A 103 -20.34 -21.18 4.93
N LYS A 104 -21.22 -21.23 5.94
CA LYS A 104 -22.20 -20.19 6.18
C LYS A 104 -21.54 -18.99 6.85
N ASP A 105 -21.85 -17.79 6.36
CA ASP A 105 -21.37 -16.50 6.87
C ASP A 105 -19.83 -16.42 7.05
N PRO A 106 -19.04 -16.70 6.00
CA PRO A 106 -17.58 -16.85 6.12
C PRO A 106 -16.89 -15.57 6.60
N LEU A 107 -17.40 -14.38 6.26
CA LEU A 107 -16.85 -13.10 6.73
C LEU A 107 -16.98 -12.92 8.24
N ARG A 108 -18.03 -13.46 8.85
CA ARG A 108 -18.19 -13.45 10.31
C ARG A 108 -17.16 -14.35 10.97
N LEU A 109 -16.88 -15.52 10.39
CA LEU A 109 -15.84 -16.42 10.89
C LEU A 109 -14.46 -15.76 10.79
N ILE A 110 -14.17 -15.12 9.66
CA ILE A 110 -12.91 -14.38 9.46
C ILE A 110 -12.78 -13.25 10.48
N ALA A 111 -13.80 -12.41 10.65
CA ALA A 111 -13.79 -11.31 11.61
C ALA A 111 -13.55 -11.80 13.05
N LYS A 112 -14.19 -12.91 13.44
CA LYS A 112 -14.01 -13.53 14.76
C LYS A 112 -12.58 -14.01 14.97
N GLU A 113 -11.95 -14.58 13.94
CA GLU A 113 -10.55 -15.02 14.02
C GLU A 113 -9.61 -13.82 14.17
N ILE A 114 -9.80 -12.78 13.36
CA ILE A 114 -9.05 -11.52 13.45
C ILE A 114 -9.16 -10.91 14.84
N ALA A 115 -10.36 -10.89 15.42
CA ALA A 115 -10.62 -10.30 16.73
C ALA A 115 -9.89 -11.01 17.89
N LYS A 116 -9.46 -12.27 17.73
CA LYS A 116 -8.69 -12.98 18.77
C LYS A 116 -7.32 -12.33 19.00
N THR A 117 -6.67 -11.91 17.91
CA THR A 117 -5.31 -11.35 17.92
C THR A 117 -5.31 -9.83 17.76
N THR A 118 -6.36 -9.25 17.19
CA THR A 118 -6.43 -7.84 16.81
C THR A 118 -7.61 -7.14 17.47
N ARG A 119 -7.32 -6.22 18.38
CA ARG A 119 -8.29 -5.29 18.98
C ARG A 119 -8.32 -3.96 18.23
N LEU A 120 -7.18 -3.53 17.69
CA LEU A 120 -7.04 -2.31 16.90
C LEU A 120 -6.53 -2.65 15.51
N LEU A 121 -7.30 -2.31 14.48
CA LEU A 121 -6.96 -2.55 13.09
C LEU A 121 -6.75 -1.23 12.35
N CYS A 122 -5.52 -1.01 11.90
CA CYS A 122 -5.12 0.17 11.14
C CYS A 122 -5.13 -0.15 9.64
N PHE A 123 -5.92 0.59 8.87
CA PHE A 123 -5.87 0.59 7.42
C PHE A 123 -5.14 1.83 6.92
N ASP A 124 -4.05 1.59 6.20
CA ASP A 124 -3.38 2.62 5.41
C ASP A 124 -3.92 2.62 3.98
N GLU A 125 -3.98 3.82 3.39
CA GLU A 125 -4.39 4.04 1.99
C GLU A 125 -5.72 3.36 1.64
N PHE A 126 -6.74 3.61 2.48
CA PHE A 126 -8.06 3.03 2.29
C PHE A 126 -8.74 3.61 1.05
N LEU A 127 -8.76 2.83 -0.02
CA LEU A 127 -9.34 3.17 -1.32
C LEU A 127 -10.27 2.06 -1.81
N VAL A 128 -11.51 2.42 -2.15
CA VAL A 128 -12.50 1.47 -2.65
C VAL A 128 -12.96 1.90 -4.03
N ASP A 129 -12.50 1.17 -5.03
CA ASP A 129 -12.77 1.37 -6.47
C ASP A 129 -13.39 0.13 -7.13
N ASP A 130 -13.09 -1.06 -6.61
CA ASP A 130 -13.60 -2.34 -7.11
C ASP A 130 -14.96 -2.74 -6.48
N VAL A 131 -15.87 -3.23 -7.33
CA VAL A 131 -17.22 -3.65 -6.90
C VAL A 131 -17.23 -4.89 -6.01
N ALA A 132 -16.37 -5.87 -6.27
CA ALA A 132 -16.28 -7.08 -5.45
C ALA A 132 -15.75 -6.72 -4.06
N TYR A 133 -14.74 -5.86 -4.00
CA TYR A 133 -14.20 -5.38 -2.72
C TYR A 133 -15.22 -4.55 -1.94
N ALA A 134 -15.96 -3.66 -2.61
CA ALA A 134 -16.99 -2.86 -1.95
C ALA A 134 -18.04 -3.76 -1.26
N MET A 135 -18.49 -4.84 -1.90
CA MET A 135 -19.51 -5.72 -1.33
C MET A 135 -18.97 -6.49 -0.12
N ILE A 136 -17.77 -7.08 -0.24
CA ILE A 136 -17.13 -7.83 0.84
C ILE A 136 -16.84 -6.92 2.04
N LEU A 137 -16.29 -5.74 1.77
CA LEU A 137 -15.83 -4.81 2.80
C LEU A 137 -16.97 -4.31 3.68
N ALA A 138 -18.14 -4.04 3.09
CA ALA A 138 -19.29 -3.54 3.84
C ALA A 138 -19.75 -4.53 4.92
N GLU A 139 -19.78 -5.82 4.61
CA GLU A 139 -20.15 -6.87 5.56
C GLU A 139 -19.01 -7.15 6.56
N LEU A 140 -17.76 -7.18 6.07
CA LEU A 140 -16.59 -7.45 6.89
C LEU A 140 -16.36 -6.38 7.98
N LEU A 141 -16.45 -5.10 7.63
CA LEU A 141 -16.28 -4.01 8.62
C LEU A 141 -17.34 -4.10 9.72
N GLN A 142 -18.58 -4.42 9.36
CA GLN A 142 -19.64 -4.62 10.36
C GLN A 142 -19.32 -5.82 11.26
N ALA A 143 -18.84 -6.93 10.69
CA ALA A 143 -18.46 -8.09 11.47
C ALA A 143 -17.30 -7.78 12.43
N LEU A 144 -16.25 -7.08 11.97
CA LEU A 144 -15.11 -6.66 12.78
C LEU A 144 -15.54 -5.76 13.95
N VAL A 145 -16.34 -4.72 13.68
CA VAL A 145 -16.84 -3.82 14.72
C VAL A 145 -17.72 -4.56 15.74
N ARG A 146 -18.56 -5.51 15.29
CA ARG A 146 -19.38 -6.33 16.20
C ARG A 146 -18.55 -7.20 17.13
N GLU A 147 -17.39 -7.68 16.68
CA GLU A 147 -16.43 -8.41 17.51
C GLU A 147 -15.55 -7.48 18.38
N GLY A 148 -15.78 -6.16 18.33
CA GLY A 148 -15.11 -5.17 19.16
C GLY A 148 -13.78 -4.66 18.60
N VAL A 149 -13.51 -4.88 17.30
CA VAL A 149 -12.33 -4.34 16.62
C VAL A 149 -12.51 -2.84 16.38
N ILE A 150 -11.54 -2.05 16.83
CA ILE A 150 -11.50 -0.60 16.66
C ILE A 150 -10.72 -0.28 15.38
N LEU A 151 -11.26 0.62 14.56
CA LEU A 151 -10.70 0.95 13.25
C LEU A 151 -9.90 2.25 13.29
N VAL A 152 -8.73 2.27 12.67
CA VAL A 152 -7.99 3.49 12.37
C VAL A 152 -7.70 3.50 10.87
N ILE A 153 -8.15 4.52 10.16
CA ILE A 153 -8.17 4.54 8.70
C ILE A 153 -7.48 5.81 8.21
N SER A 154 -6.52 5.67 7.30
CA SER A 154 -6.01 6.78 6.48
C SER A 154 -6.58 6.68 5.06
N SER A 155 -6.98 7.79 4.45
CA SER A 155 -7.48 7.80 3.06
C SER A 155 -7.23 9.12 2.35
N ASN A 156 -7.18 9.11 1.02
CA ASN A 156 -7.22 10.33 0.21
C ASN A 156 -8.66 10.83 -0.04
N THR A 157 -9.65 10.03 0.33
CA THR A 157 -11.07 10.26 0.04
C THR A 157 -11.81 10.47 1.36
N LYS A 158 -12.73 11.44 1.42
CA LYS A 158 -13.61 11.55 2.61
C LYS A 158 -14.55 10.34 2.69
N PRO A 159 -15.02 9.93 3.88
CA PRO A 159 -15.86 8.73 4.02
C PRO A 159 -17.08 8.71 3.08
N ASP A 160 -17.77 9.84 2.96
CA ASP A 160 -18.98 9.97 2.14
C ASP A 160 -18.71 9.84 0.63
N ASP A 161 -17.48 10.09 0.19
CA ASP A 161 -17.07 9.98 -1.22
C ASP A 161 -16.46 8.61 -1.55
N LEU A 162 -16.29 7.73 -0.56
CA LEU A 162 -15.82 6.38 -0.82
C LEU A 162 -16.76 5.69 -1.81
N TYR A 163 -16.17 5.12 -2.85
CA TYR A 163 -16.89 4.41 -3.91
C TYR A 163 -18.01 5.25 -4.57
N ALA A 164 -17.86 6.59 -4.63
CA ALA A 164 -18.88 7.54 -5.13
C ALA A 164 -19.44 7.20 -6.52
N LYS A 165 -18.56 6.77 -7.44
CA LYS A 165 -18.92 6.40 -8.82
C LYS A 165 -19.07 4.88 -9.02
N GLY A 166 -19.08 4.13 -7.94
CA GLY A 166 -19.08 2.68 -7.96
C GLY A 166 -20.42 2.04 -8.36
N VAL A 167 -20.35 0.93 -9.09
CA VAL A 167 -21.52 0.12 -9.44
C VAL A 167 -22.20 -0.40 -8.16
N GLN A 168 -23.52 -0.26 -8.06
CA GLN A 168 -24.30 -0.66 -6.87
C GLN A 168 -23.87 0.02 -5.56
N ARG A 169 -23.39 1.28 -5.60
CA ARG A 169 -22.98 2.06 -4.42
C ARG A 169 -23.95 2.01 -3.24
N GLN A 170 -25.26 1.89 -3.48
CA GLN A 170 -26.26 1.75 -2.39
C GLN A 170 -25.92 0.62 -1.41
N ARG A 171 -25.34 -0.50 -1.88
CA ARG A 171 -24.91 -1.61 -1.04
C ARG A 171 -23.67 -1.30 -0.20
N PHE A 172 -22.90 -0.28 -0.58
CA PHE A 172 -21.73 0.20 0.16
C PHE A 172 -22.05 1.30 1.19
N LEU A 173 -23.20 1.97 1.06
CA LEU A 173 -23.65 2.99 2.03
C LEU A 173 -23.63 2.52 3.51
N PRO A 174 -23.98 1.27 3.85
CA PRO A 174 -23.85 0.78 5.22
C PRO A 174 -22.41 0.83 5.77
N ALA A 175 -21.40 0.62 4.92
CA ALA A 175 -20.00 0.73 5.30
C ALA A 175 -19.62 2.17 5.65
N ILE A 176 -20.04 3.13 4.81
CA ILE A 176 -19.84 4.56 5.04
C ILE A 176 -20.51 5.00 6.34
N ALA A 177 -21.77 4.59 6.55
CA ALA A 177 -22.52 4.89 7.77
C ALA A 177 -21.82 4.31 9.02
N LEU A 178 -21.28 3.08 8.92
CA LEU A 178 -20.52 2.46 9.99
C LEU A 178 -19.23 3.25 10.29
N ILE A 179 -18.45 3.61 9.27
CA ILE A 179 -17.22 4.40 9.44
C ILE A 179 -17.53 5.73 10.14
N ASN A 180 -18.52 6.48 9.66
CA ASN A 180 -18.93 7.77 10.27
C ASN A 180 -19.43 7.61 11.71
N LYS A 181 -20.04 6.48 12.05
CA LYS A 181 -20.52 6.19 13.40
C LYS A 181 -19.38 5.84 14.36
N GLU A 182 -18.52 4.91 13.93
CA GLU A 182 -17.52 4.25 14.77
C GLU A 182 -16.17 4.98 14.78
N CYS A 183 -15.90 5.89 13.84
CA CYS A 183 -14.66 6.67 13.78
C CYS A 183 -14.91 8.15 14.04
N VAL A 184 -13.90 8.83 14.60
CA VAL A 184 -13.79 10.29 14.55
C VAL A 184 -13.15 10.68 13.22
N VAL A 185 -13.87 11.44 12.40
CA VAL A 185 -13.43 11.86 11.08
C VAL A 185 -12.62 13.16 11.18
N MET A 186 -11.41 13.14 10.66
CA MET A 186 -10.43 14.22 10.74
C MET A 186 -9.90 14.55 9.35
N HIS A 187 -9.86 15.84 9.02
CA HIS A 187 -9.39 16.34 7.74
C HIS A 187 -8.03 17.02 7.89
N LEU A 188 -7.08 16.65 7.02
CA LEU A 188 -5.84 17.37 6.79
C LEU A 188 -5.96 18.11 5.46
N ASN A 189 -6.03 19.43 5.52
CA ASN A 189 -6.11 20.29 4.34
C ASN A 189 -4.71 20.65 3.81
N GLU A 190 -4.63 21.00 2.53
CA GLU A 190 -3.46 21.62 1.93
C GLU A 190 -3.36 23.08 2.39
N GLN A 191 -2.67 23.35 3.51
CA GLN A 191 -2.15 24.70 3.74
C GLN A 191 -0.69 24.83 3.32
N ARG A 192 0.08 23.75 3.33
CA ARG A 192 1.45 23.69 2.80
C ARG A 192 1.76 22.26 2.36
N ASP A 193 2.27 22.12 1.14
CA ASP A 193 2.82 20.85 0.66
C ASP A 193 4.08 20.53 1.48
N TYR A 194 4.00 19.57 2.40
CA TYR A 194 5.14 19.13 3.22
C TYR A 194 6.21 18.38 2.41
N ARG A 195 6.06 18.27 1.08
CA ARG A 195 7.10 17.81 0.17
C ARG A 195 8.31 18.75 0.08
N LEU A 196 8.28 19.93 0.69
CA LEU A 196 9.42 20.84 0.77
C LEU A 196 10.41 20.37 1.85
N GLY A 197 11.33 19.49 1.47
CA GLY A 197 12.49 19.17 2.31
C GLY A 197 13.39 18.03 1.81
N ARG A 198 12.97 17.22 0.83
CA ARG A 198 13.84 16.23 0.18
C ARG A 198 13.59 16.23 -1.31
N GLU A 199 14.69 16.33 -2.07
CA GLU A 199 14.78 16.37 -3.53
C GLU A 199 13.86 15.34 -4.21
N PRO A 200 13.36 15.62 -5.44
CA PRO A 200 12.34 14.81 -6.09
C PRO A 200 12.81 13.35 -6.23
N LEU A 201 12.17 12.48 -5.45
CA LEU A 201 12.29 11.04 -5.55
C LEU A 201 11.98 10.64 -7.00
N LEU A 202 12.98 10.02 -7.63
CA LEU A 202 12.94 9.22 -8.87
C LEU A 202 11.54 9.14 -9.51
N ASN A 203 11.38 9.73 -10.71
CA ASN A 203 10.23 9.40 -11.55
C ASN A 203 10.28 7.90 -11.88
N ALA A 204 9.43 7.11 -11.22
CA ALA A 204 9.42 5.66 -11.33
C ALA A 204 8.84 5.16 -12.67
N TYR A 205 8.17 6.03 -13.43
CA TYR A 205 7.69 5.72 -14.77
C TYR A 205 8.06 6.82 -15.76
N LEU A 206 8.82 6.44 -16.79
CA LEU A 206 9.38 7.34 -17.80
C LEU A 206 8.81 6.98 -19.18
N TYR A 207 8.24 7.97 -19.85
CA TYR A 207 7.74 7.85 -21.22
C TYR A 207 7.88 9.21 -21.93
N PRO A 208 7.84 9.24 -23.27
CA PRO A 208 7.94 8.10 -24.19
C PRO A 208 9.38 7.56 -24.28
N LEU A 209 9.57 6.40 -24.90
CA LEU A 209 10.91 5.88 -25.19
C LEU A 209 11.64 6.83 -26.16
N ASN A 210 12.68 7.50 -25.65
CA ASN A 210 13.54 8.39 -26.42
C ASN A 210 14.89 8.54 -25.70
N GLN A 211 15.80 9.34 -26.28
CA GLN A 211 17.12 9.55 -25.70
C GLN A 211 17.05 10.23 -24.32
N ALA A 212 16.10 11.13 -24.08
CA ALA A 212 15.96 11.83 -22.81
C ALA A 212 15.48 10.90 -21.68
N THR A 213 14.52 9.99 -21.95
CA THR A 213 14.09 8.99 -20.96
C THR A 213 15.17 7.95 -20.70
N GLN A 214 15.95 7.57 -21.71
CA GLN A 214 17.12 6.71 -21.54
C GLN A 214 18.18 7.38 -20.65
N GLN A 215 18.51 8.65 -20.90
CA GLN A 215 19.45 9.40 -20.07
C GLN A 215 18.99 9.49 -18.62
N LYS A 216 17.69 9.77 -18.39
CA LYS A 216 17.11 9.77 -17.04
C LYS A 216 17.23 8.41 -16.36
N MET A 217 16.96 7.30 -17.05
CA MET A 217 17.16 5.96 -16.50
C MET A 217 18.62 5.74 -16.07
N GLU A 218 19.57 6.19 -16.90
CA GLU A 218 21.00 6.08 -16.60
C GLU A 218 21.44 6.92 -15.41
N GLU A 219 21.01 8.19 -15.35
CA GLU A 219 21.27 9.08 -14.22
C GLU A 219 20.73 8.48 -12.92
N GLN A 220 19.47 8.03 -12.93
CA GLN A 220 18.83 7.42 -11.77
C GLN A 220 19.54 6.15 -11.31
N PHE A 221 19.97 5.29 -12.24
CA PHE A 221 20.70 4.07 -11.88
C PHE A 221 22.08 4.41 -11.30
N ALA A 222 22.79 5.39 -11.87
CA ALA A 222 24.12 5.81 -11.41
C ALA A 222 24.10 6.42 -10.00
N LEU A 223 23.00 7.09 -9.62
CA LEU A 223 22.79 7.58 -8.25
C LEU A 223 22.73 6.43 -7.22
N LEU A 224 22.14 5.30 -7.59
CA LEU A 224 22.01 4.14 -6.71
C LEU A 224 23.24 3.23 -6.74
N VAL A 225 23.89 3.12 -7.90
CA VAL A 225 25.04 2.25 -8.14
C VAL A 225 26.10 3.03 -8.92
N PRO A 226 26.96 3.82 -8.24
CA PRO A 226 28.00 4.61 -8.89
C PRO A 226 29.00 3.77 -9.70
N GLN A 227 29.22 2.52 -9.28
CA GLN A 227 30.07 1.54 -9.96
C GLN A 227 29.25 0.30 -10.30
N ALA A 228 28.56 0.36 -11.44
CA ALA A 228 27.73 -0.72 -11.92
C ALA A 228 28.53 -1.71 -12.79
N GLU A 229 28.28 -2.99 -12.61
CA GLU A 229 28.71 -3.99 -13.58
C GLU A 229 27.76 -3.95 -14.78
N VAL A 230 28.29 -3.82 -15.99
CA VAL A 230 27.51 -3.64 -17.22
C VAL A 230 27.45 -4.96 -18.00
N ASN A 231 26.30 -5.28 -18.58
CA ASN A 231 26.06 -6.46 -19.42
C ASN A 231 26.47 -7.80 -18.76
N GLN A 232 26.06 -7.99 -17.51
CA GLN A 232 26.37 -9.20 -16.74
C GLN A 232 25.30 -10.27 -16.90
N LEU A 233 25.72 -11.53 -16.88
CA LEU A 233 24.82 -12.67 -16.72
C LEU A 233 24.64 -12.96 -15.24
N ILE A 234 23.42 -12.78 -14.72
CA ILE A 234 23.10 -13.20 -13.37
C ILE A 234 22.40 -14.55 -13.38
N SER A 235 22.71 -15.40 -12.40
CA SER A 235 21.96 -16.65 -12.21
C SER A 235 20.64 -16.35 -11.52
N ILE A 236 19.52 -16.76 -12.11
CA ILE A 236 18.17 -16.76 -11.52
C ILE A 236 17.58 -18.16 -11.72
N GLN A 237 17.18 -18.82 -10.64
CA GLN A 237 16.64 -20.19 -10.65
C GLN A 237 17.53 -21.14 -11.48
N SER A 238 18.85 -21.05 -11.29
CA SER A 238 19.87 -21.82 -12.01
C SER A 238 19.99 -21.54 -13.52
N ARG A 239 19.54 -20.37 -13.99
CA ARG A 239 19.62 -19.95 -15.39
C ARG A 239 20.34 -18.62 -15.52
N ALA A 240 21.18 -18.49 -16.54
CA ALA A 240 21.86 -17.24 -16.85
C ALA A 240 20.88 -16.25 -17.50
N VAL A 241 20.72 -15.08 -16.90
CA VAL A 241 19.83 -14.00 -17.34
C VAL A 241 20.64 -12.73 -17.55
N PRO A 242 20.62 -12.13 -18.76
CA PRO A 242 21.37 -10.92 -19.04
C PRO A 242 20.75 -9.70 -18.35
N ALA A 243 21.52 -9.07 -17.47
CA ALA A 243 21.23 -7.76 -16.91
C ALA A 243 22.02 -6.69 -17.67
N LEU A 244 21.38 -5.56 -17.99
CA LEU A 244 22.03 -4.41 -18.60
C LEU A 244 23.03 -3.78 -17.63
N LYS A 245 22.62 -3.62 -16.37
CA LYS A 245 23.47 -3.15 -15.28
C LYS A 245 23.13 -3.89 -13.99
N CYS A 246 24.13 -4.17 -13.18
CA CYS A 246 23.99 -4.85 -11.90
C CYS A 246 24.79 -4.12 -10.82
N GLY A 247 24.22 -4.04 -9.63
CA GLY A 247 24.88 -3.60 -8.41
C GLY A 247 24.43 -4.45 -7.22
N PRO A 248 24.91 -4.16 -6.01
CA PRO A 248 24.65 -5.00 -4.84
C PRO A 248 23.16 -5.14 -4.47
N LYS A 249 22.38 -4.07 -4.66
CA LYS A 249 20.95 -3.97 -4.29
C LYS A 249 20.05 -3.44 -5.39
N SER A 250 20.60 -3.19 -6.57
CA SER A 250 19.87 -2.63 -7.70
C SER A 250 20.26 -3.34 -8.97
N ILE A 251 19.28 -3.64 -9.82
CA ILE A 251 19.52 -4.35 -11.08
C ILE A 251 18.65 -3.77 -12.19
N TRP A 252 19.16 -3.82 -13.42
CA TRP A 252 18.48 -3.29 -14.60
C TRP A 252 18.39 -4.35 -15.71
N PHE A 253 17.16 -4.61 -16.17
CA PHE A 253 16.85 -5.47 -17.31
C PHE A 253 16.19 -4.72 -18.47
N ALA A 254 16.34 -5.27 -19.67
CA ALA A 254 15.43 -4.98 -20.78
C ALA A 254 14.09 -5.72 -20.56
N PHE A 255 12.96 -5.12 -20.96
CA PHE A 255 11.63 -5.72 -20.81
C PHE A 255 11.54 -7.14 -21.40
N GLU A 256 12.10 -7.34 -22.60
CA GLU A 256 12.10 -8.63 -23.29
C GLU A 256 12.86 -9.74 -22.55
N VAL A 257 13.82 -9.38 -21.68
CA VAL A 257 14.55 -10.36 -20.88
C VAL A 257 13.72 -10.80 -19.67
N LEU A 258 12.95 -9.87 -19.10
CA LEU A 258 12.20 -10.10 -17.87
C LEU A 258 10.82 -10.69 -18.14
N CYS A 259 10.19 -10.30 -19.24
CA CYS A 259 8.81 -10.63 -19.58
C CYS A 259 8.68 -11.53 -20.81
N ASN A 260 9.64 -12.45 -21.01
CA ASN A 260 9.59 -13.47 -22.07
C ASN A 260 9.91 -14.87 -21.55
N PHE A 261 9.45 -15.90 -22.25
CA PHE A 261 9.69 -17.29 -21.86
C PHE A 261 11.16 -17.68 -21.96
N PRO A 262 11.63 -18.58 -21.07
CA PRO A 262 10.91 -19.17 -19.95
C PRO A 262 11.12 -18.34 -18.67
N ARG A 263 10.15 -17.55 -18.18
CA ARG A 263 10.16 -17.08 -16.78
C ARG A 263 8.94 -17.57 -16.03
N SER A 264 9.08 -17.58 -14.73
CA SER A 264 8.12 -18.06 -13.77
C SER A 264 8.01 -17.07 -12.61
N GLN A 265 6.98 -17.21 -11.81
CA GLN A 265 6.81 -16.41 -10.60
C GLN A 265 7.98 -16.60 -9.60
N LEU A 266 8.63 -17.77 -9.58
CA LEU A 266 9.78 -18.05 -8.72
C LEU A 266 10.98 -17.16 -9.07
N ASP A 267 11.17 -16.85 -10.35
CA ASP A 267 12.23 -15.94 -10.79
C ASP A 267 12.04 -14.54 -10.20
N TYR A 268 10.81 -14.05 -10.20
CA TYR A 268 10.48 -12.74 -9.65
C TYR A 268 10.59 -12.71 -8.13
N LEU A 269 10.25 -13.81 -7.45
CA LEU A 269 10.44 -13.92 -6.00
C LEU A 269 11.92 -13.88 -5.63
N GLU A 270 12.78 -14.61 -6.35
CA GLU A 270 14.23 -14.57 -6.12
C GLU A 270 14.79 -13.16 -6.38
N LEU A 271 14.35 -12.49 -7.44
CA LEU A 271 14.74 -11.10 -7.71
C LEU A 271 14.34 -10.16 -6.56
N ALA A 272 13.13 -10.30 -6.04
CA ALA A 272 12.62 -9.50 -4.93
C ALA A 272 13.34 -9.80 -3.59
N ASP A 273 13.90 -11.00 -3.41
CA ASP A 273 14.70 -11.34 -2.23
C ASP A 273 16.10 -10.70 -2.27
N ARG A 274 16.65 -10.55 -3.49
CA ARG A 274 18.02 -10.10 -3.73
C ARG A 274 18.15 -8.59 -3.85
N PHE A 275 17.22 -7.96 -4.55
CA PHE A 275 17.31 -6.55 -4.94
C PHE A 275 16.24 -5.70 -4.25
N GLU A 276 16.54 -4.43 -4.04
CA GLU A 276 15.64 -3.43 -3.45
C GLU A 276 15.10 -2.47 -4.53
N HIS A 277 15.87 -2.31 -5.61
CA HIS A 277 15.49 -1.51 -6.78
C HIS A 277 15.62 -2.35 -8.05
N ILE A 278 14.59 -2.34 -8.89
CA ILE A 278 14.62 -3.02 -10.20
C ILE A 278 14.25 -2.02 -11.29
N PHE A 279 15.15 -1.87 -12.25
CA PHE A 279 14.96 -1.06 -13.45
C PHE A 279 14.54 -1.96 -14.60
N ILE A 280 13.52 -1.54 -15.33
CA ILE A 280 13.04 -2.22 -16.54
C ILE A 280 12.90 -1.20 -17.67
N SER A 281 13.68 -1.36 -18.71
CA SER A 281 13.66 -0.44 -19.86
C SER A 281 13.02 -1.06 -21.09
N GLY A 282 12.41 -0.20 -21.90
CA GLY A 282 11.90 -0.58 -23.22
C GLY A 282 10.58 -1.35 -23.16
N VAL A 283 9.69 -1.03 -22.21
CA VAL A 283 8.35 -1.62 -22.16
C VAL A 283 7.55 -1.14 -23.38
N PRO A 284 7.13 -2.03 -24.30
CA PRO A 284 6.36 -1.63 -25.47
C PRO A 284 4.90 -1.33 -25.12
N SER A 285 4.14 -0.75 -26.04
CA SER A 285 2.68 -0.82 -25.98
C SER A 285 2.26 -2.27 -26.22
N LEU A 286 1.66 -2.90 -25.21
CA LEU A 286 1.19 -4.28 -25.28
C LEU A 286 -0.15 -4.33 -26.02
N THR A 287 -0.31 -5.32 -26.89
CA THR A 287 -1.50 -5.52 -27.72
C THR A 287 -2.03 -6.93 -27.53
N VAL A 288 -3.13 -7.27 -28.19
CA VAL A 288 -3.71 -8.63 -28.18
C VAL A 288 -2.71 -9.73 -28.58
N ASN A 289 -1.65 -9.38 -29.31
CA ASN A 289 -0.58 -10.32 -29.71
C ASN A 289 0.48 -10.55 -28.64
N HIS A 290 0.40 -9.84 -27.52
CA HIS A 290 1.38 -9.87 -26.42
C HIS A 290 0.83 -10.53 -25.15
N THR A 291 -0.13 -11.46 -25.25
CA THR A 291 -0.78 -12.10 -24.08
C THR A 291 0.23 -12.72 -23.12
N ALA A 292 1.23 -13.44 -23.63
CA ALA A 292 2.28 -14.04 -22.80
C ALA A 292 3.06 -12.98 -22.02
N GLN A 293 3.51 -11.93 -22.68
CA GLN A 293 4.26 -10.83 -22.08
C GLN A 293 3.40 -10.08 -21.06
N ALA A 294 2.11 -9.89 -21.34
CA ALA A 294 1.16 -9.29 -20.40
C ALA A 294 1.02 -10.12 -19.12
N ILE A 295 0.83 -11.45 -19.23
CA ILE A 295 0.80 -12.36 -18.06
C ILE A 295 2.08 -12.23 -17.24
N MET A 296 3.23 -12.24 -17.91
CA MET A 296 4.53 -12.19 -17.26
C MET A 296 4.78 -10.84 -16.57
N PHE A 297 4.34 -9.75 -17.19
CA PHE A 297 4.44 -8.41 -16.62
C PHE A 297 3.49 -8.22 -15.43
N ILE A 298 2.25 -8.72 -15.52
CA ILE A 298 1.31 -8.76 -14.39
C ILE A 298 1.96 -9.50 -13.21
N ASN A 299 2.48 -10.71 -13.44
CA ASN A 299 3.13 -11.51 -12.40
C ASN A 299 4.36 -10.82 -11.80
N PHE A 300 5.15 -10.13 -12.62
CA PHE A 300 6.30 -9.36 -12.16
C PHE A 300 5.87 -8.22 -11.25
N ILE A 301 4.95 -7.36 -11.71
CA ILE A 301 4.46 -6.22 -10.93
C ILE A 301 3.79 -6.69 -9.66
N ASP A 302 3.02 -7.77 -9.69
CA ASP A 302 2.37 -8.34 -8.52
C ASP A 302 3.40 -8.70 -7.43
N VAL A 303 4.46 -9.43 -7.79
CA VAL A 303 5.52 -9.81 -6.85
C VAL A 303 6.28 -8.59 -6.32
N MET A 304 6.67 -7.66 -7.21
CA MET A 304 7.43 -6.47 -6.79
C MET A 304 6.60 -5.58 -5.88
N TYR A 305 5.33 -5.39 -6.24
CA TYR A 305 4.37 -4.65 -5.45
C TYR A 305 4.24 -5.26 -4.04
N ASP A 306 3.97 -6.56 -3.95
CA ASP A 306 3.74 -7.27 -2.68
C ASP A 306 5.00 -7.28 -1.79
N ARG A 307 6.19 -7.28 -2.39
CA ARG A 307 7.49 -7.28 -1.68
C ARG A 307 8.02 -5.86 -1.38
N GLY A 308 7.33 -4.81 -1.82
CA GLY A 308 7.74 -3.42 -1.61
C GLY A 308 9.00 -3.03 -2.38
N ILE A 309 9.22 -3.63 -3.55
CA ILE A 309 10.40 -3.40 -4.39
C ILE A 309 10.18 -2.14 -5.22
N LYS A 310 11.17 -1.24 -5.25
CA LYS A 310 11.08 -0.01 -6.02
C LYS A 310 11.36 -0.32 -7.48
N VAL A 311 10.35 -0.18 -8.32
CA VAL A 311 10.47 -0.47 -9.76
C VAL A 311 10.51 0.84 -10.53
N ILE A 312 11.55 1.00 -11.36
CA ILE A 312 11.70 2.13 -12.27
C ILE A 312 11.52 1.61 -13.71
N ILE A 313 10.60 2.21 -14.46
CA ILE A 313 10.16 1.74 -15.77
C ILE A 313 10.42 2.80 -16.83
N SER A 314 10.96 2.41 -17.99
CA SER A 314 10.81 3.19 -19.23
C SER A 314 9.89 2.49 -20.22
N ALA A 315 8.90 3.22 -20.75
CA ALA A 315 7.83 2.69 -21.57
C ALA A 315 7.53 3.54 -22.81
N ALA A 316 7.01 2.88 -23.85
CA ALA A 316 6.69 3.50 -25.14
C ALA A 316 5.52 4.48 -25.06
N VAL A 317 4.58 4.20 -24.14
CA VAL A 317 3.29 4.89 -24.01
C VAL A 317 3.02 5.22 -22.54
N PRO A 318 2.07 6.12 -22.25
CA PRO A 318 1.53 6.30 -20.91
C PRO A 318 1.01 5.01 -20.28
N MET A 319 0.92 5.01 -18.95
CA MET A 319 0.57 3.84 -18.15
C MET A 319 -0.81 3.26 -18.50
N ASP A 320 -1.80 4.13 -18.68
CA ASP A 320 -3.17 3.83 -19.07
C ASP A 320 -3.30 3.33 -20.52
N GLU A 321 -2.27 3.52 -21.34
CA GLU A 321 -2.18 3.03 -22.73
C GLU A 321 -1.32 1.76 -22.88
N LEU A 322 -0.73 1.25 -21.79
CA LEU A 322 0.14 0.07 -21.84
C LEU A 322 -0.54 -1.18 -22.39
N TYR A 323 -1.82 -1.40 -22.07
CA TYR A 323 -2.58 -2.56 -22.53
C TYR A 323 -4.09 -2.26 -22.58
N LEU A 324 -4.56 -1.83 -23.75
CA LEU A 324 -5.94 -1.36 -23.95
C LEU A 324 -6.94 -2.47 -24.28
N SER A 325 -6.48 -3.64 -24.71
CA SER A 325 -7.35 -4.75 -25.14
C SER A 325 -6.61 -6.08 -25.16
N GLY A 326 -7.36 -7.17 -24.96
CA GLY A 326 -6.89 -8.55 -25.03
C GLY A 326 -7.32 -9.38 -23.83
N GLU A 327 -6.96 -10.66 -23.82
CA GLU A 327 -7.44 -11.65 -22.84
C GLU A 327 -7.16 -11.24 -21.38
N MET A 328 -6.03 -10.56 -21.15
CA MET A 328 -5.61 -10.17 -19.81
C MET A 328 -6.16 -8.81 -19.35
N PHE A 329 -7.04 -8.16 -20.13
CA PHE A 329 -7.38 -6.74 -19.93
C PHE A 329 -7.93 -6.46 -18.53
N GLU A 330 -8.86 -7.30 -18.05
CA GLU A 330 -9.43 -7.15 -16.70
C GLU A 330 -8.37 -7.33 -15.60
N SER A 331 -7.45 -8.30 -15.75
CA SER A 331 -6.35 -8.49 -14.79
C SER A 331 -5.34 -7.34 -14.85
N PHE A 332 -5.15 -6.75 -16.03
CA PHE A 332 -4.21 -5.64 -16.23
C PHE A 332 -4.69 -4.35 -15.57
N LYS A 333 -6.00 -4.12 -15.41
CA LYS A 333 -6.53 -2.97 -14.64
C LYS A 333 -5.97 -2.92 -13.21
N ARG A 334 -5.88 -4.08 -12.55
CA ARG A 334 -5.25 -4.19 -11.21
C ARG A 334 -3.76 -3.85 -11.27
N THR A 335 -3.08 -4.29 -12.32
CA THR A 335 -1.65 -3.97 -12.55
C THR A 335 -1.45 -2.48 -12.75
N LEU A 336 -2.34 -1.81 -13.47
CA LEU A 336 -2.31 -0.35 -13.64
C LEU A 336 -2.49 0.39 -12.31
N SER A 337 -3.41 -0.07 -11.46
CA SER A 337 -3.57 0.50 -10.11
C SER A 337 -2.29 0.37 -9.28
N ARG A 338 -1.68 -0.83 -9.25
CA ARG A 338 -0.39 -1.07 -8.59
C ARG A 338 0.73 -0.19 -9.15
N LEU A 339 0.85 -0.08 -10.47
CA LEU A 339 1.87 0.77 -11.11
C LEU A 339 1.71 2.24 -10.72
N ASN A 340 0.47 2.76 -10.67
CA ASN A 340 0.22 4.12 -10.20
C ASN A 340 0.61 4.31 -8.74
N GLU A 341 0.28 3.34 -7.88
CA GLU A 341 0.66 3.38 -6.48
C GLU A 341 2.19 3.32 -6.29
N MET A 342 2.89 2.51 -7.09
CA MET A 342 4.35 2.40 -7.08
C MET A 342 5.07 3.70 -7.44
N GLN A 343 4.38 4.66 -8.08
CA GLN A 343 4.91 6.02 -8.30
C GLN A 343 4.73 6.96 -7.11
N SER A 344 3.95 6.56 -6.10
CA SER A 344 3.70 7.41 -4.95
C SER A 344 4.93 7.50 -4.04
N VAL A 345 5.12 8.69 -3.45
CA VAL A 345 6.14 8.90 -2.41
C VAL A 345 5.95 7.93 -1.24
N ASP A 346 4.69 7.60 -0.92
CA ASP A 346 4.34 6.67 0.16
C ASP A 346 4.84 5.24 -0.15
N TYR A 347 4.71 4.78 -1.40
CA TYR A 347 5.28 3.52 -1.85
C TYR A 347 6.82 3.54 -1.85
N LEU A 348 7.44 4.63 -2.32
CA LEU A 348 8.90 4.75 -2.38
C LEU A 348 9.57 4.84 -0.99
N ASN A 349 8.80 5.19 0.05
CA ASN A 349 9.22 5.15 1.44
C ASN A 349 8.97 3.79 2.13
N ARG A 350 8.36 2.81 1.45
CA ARG A 350 8.23 1.45 1.99
C ARG A 350 9.61 0.81 2.14
N HIS A 351 9.90 0.27 3.32
CA HIS A 351 11.08 -0.56 3.51
C HIS A 351 10.90 -1.89 2.75
N PRO A 352 11.79 -2.24 1.81
CA PRO A 352 11.81 -3.57 1.23
C PRO A 352 12.10 -4.56 2.36
N ARG A 353 11.29 -5.61 2.50
CA ARG A 353 11.28 -6.61 3.60
C ARG A 353 10.43 -6.27 4.84
N ARG A 354 9.23 -5.71 4.68
CA ARG A 354 8.20 -5.94 5.72
C ARG A 354 7.92 -7.44 5.79
N VAL A 355 8.02 -7.99 7.00
CA VAL A 355 7.40 -9.28 7.31
C VAL A 355 5.94 -9.14 6.93
N VAL A 356 5.49 -9.92 5.96
CA VAL A 356 4.07 -10.06 5.64
C VAL A 356 3.43 -10.62 6.90
N HIS A 357 2.80 -9.77 7.71
CA HIS A 357 1.92 -10.27 8.76
C HIS A 357 0.77 -10.96 8.04
N ASN A 358 0.71 -12.28 8.13
CA ASN A 358 -0.49 -13.01 7.81
C ASN A 358 -1.55 -12.59 8.81
N ILE A 359 -2.75 -12.24 8.34
CA ILE A 359 -3.89 -11.83 9.17
C ILE A 359 -4.22 -12.87 10.26
N LEU A 360 -3.79 -14.13 10.09
CA LEU A 360 -4.13 -15.27 10.92
C LEU A 360 -2.92 -16.03 11.51
N GLU A 361 -1.69 -15.52 11.42
CA GLU A 361 -0.51 -16.13 12.08
C GLU A 361 0.02 -15.29 13.25
#